data_AF-A0A848VMX7-F1
#
_entry.id   AF-A0A848VMX7-F1
#
_cell.length_a   1.000
_cell.length_b   1.000
_cell.length_c   1.000
_cell.angle_alpha   90.00
_cell.angle_beta   90.00
_cell.angle_gamma   90.00
#
_symmetry.space_group_name_H-M   'P 1'
#
loop_
_entity.id
_entity.type
_entity.pdbx_description
1 polymer ?
#
loop_
_entity_poly.entity_id
_entity_poly.type
_entity_poly.pdbx_seq_one_letter_code
_entity_poly.pdbx_strand_id
1 'polypeptide(L)' 'NHRRNGLSITNLTGHPTVTVPNRLDPLDDGPAERRRPDAINFIGGLYQDDLTLALAHAYQSATDFHLQRPPIS' A
#
# COMPACT_ATOMS: atom_id res chain seq x y z
N ASN A 1 1.43 13.30 10.45
CA ASN A 1 1.48 12.25 11.49
C ASN A 1 0.19 11.40 11.55
N HIS A 2 -0.46 11.06 10.41
CA HIS A 2 -1.79 10.41 10.41
C HIS A 2 -1.80 8.99 9.79
N ARG A 3 -0.70 8.55 9.15
CA ARG A 3 -0.66 7.33 8.33
C ARG A 3 -0.29 6.04 9.06
N ARG A 4 0.18 6.14 10.31
CA ARG A 4 0.55 4.97 11.14
C ARG A 4 -0.60 4.41 11.98
N ASN A 5 -1.74 5.09 12.04
CA ASN A 5 -2.80 4.76 13.00
C ASN A 5 -3.55 3.45 12.68
N GLY A 6 -3.65 3.09 11.39
CA GLY A 6 -4.35 1.87 10.97
C GLY A 6 -3.67 0.58 11.47
N LEU A 7 -2.33 0.51 11.38
CA LEU A 7 -1.55 -0.64 11.83
C LEU A 7 -1.60 -0.82 13.36
N SER A 8 -1.66 0.27 14.12
CA SER A 8 -1.78 0.19 15.58
C SER A 8 -3.09 -0.47 16.01
N ILE A 9 -4.20 -0.17 15.34
CA ILE A 9 -5.51 -0.78 15.63
C ILE A 9 -5.56 -2.24 15.17
N THR A 10 -5.07 -2.56 13.97
CA THR A 10 -5.16 -3.92 13.44
C THR A 10 -4.21 -4.88 14.13
N ASN A 11 -3.06 -4.41 14.62
CA ASN A 11 -2.19 -5.18 15.51
C ASN A 11 -2.87 -5.52 16.85
N LEU A 12 -3.64 -4.59 17.42
CA LEU A 12 -4.36 -4.81 18.69
C LEU A 12 -5.56 -5.74 18.54
N THR A 13 -6.15 -5.80 17.34
CA THR A 13 -7.42 -6.51 17.10
C THR A 13 -7.26 -7.78 16.28
N GLY A 14 -6.11 -8.00 15.64
CA GLY A 14 -5.82 -9.19 14.83
C GLY A 14 -6.46 -9.20 13.44
N HIS A 15 -7.00 -8.07 12.96
CA HIS A 15 -7.63 -8.02 11.64
C HIS A 15 -6.59 -8.14 10.51
N PRO A 16 -6.85 -8.96 9.48
CA PRO A 16 -5.97 -9.04 8.32
C PRO A 16 -5.89 -7.70 7.62
N THR A 17 -4.68 -7.29 7.30
CA THR A 17 -4.41 -5.99 6.68
C THR A 17 -3.38 -6.15 5.56
N VAL A 18 -3.70 -5.65 4.37
CA VAL A 18 -2.78 -5.64 3.22
C VAL A 18 -2.54 -4.20 2.79
N THR A 19 -1.27 -3.82 2.70
CA THR A 19 -0.84 -2.49 2.22
C THR A 19 -0.38 -2.59 0.77
N VAL A 20 -0.96 -1.77 -0.11
CA VAL A 20 -0.60 -1.72 -1.55
C VAL A 20 -0.27 -0.30 -1.97
N PRO A 21 0.65 -0.09 -2.94
CA PRO A 21 0.97 1.24 -3.44
C PRO A 21 -0.19 1.80 -4.28
N ASN A 22 -0.47 3.09 -4.11
CA ASN A 22 -1.54 3.77 -4.85
C ASN A 22 -1.12 5.08 -5.50
N ARG A 23 0.13 5.52 -5.28
CA ARG A 23 0.63 6.78 -5.81
C ARG A 23 2.15 6.82 -5.80
N LEU A 24 2.70 7.53 -6.77
CA LEU A 24 4.13 7.85 -6.89
C LEU A 24 4.25 9.31 -7.35
N ASP A 25 4.43 10.24 -6.41
CA ASP A 25 4.54 11.66 -6.74
C ASP A 25 5.97 12.06 -7.07
N PRO A 26 6.19 13.09 -7.90
CA PRO A 26 7.48 13.78 -7.97
C PRO A 26 7.93 14.26 -6.58
N LEU A 27 9.24 14.31 -6.37
CA LEU A 27 9.82 14.98 -5.20
C LEU A 27 9.94 16.48 -5.50
N ASP A 28 9.61 17.32 -4.51
CA ASP A 28 9.81 18.78 -4.62
C ASP A 28 11.31 19.11 -4.78
N ASP A 29 12.16 18.37 -4.05
CA ASP A 29 13.61 18.44 -4.12
C ASP A 29 14.19 17.02 -4.33
N GLY A 30 14.84 16.78 -5.47
CA GLY A 30 15.52 15.50 -5.76
C GLY A 30 15.68 15.20 -7.26
N PRO A 31 16.40 14.13 -7.63
CA PRO A 31 16.53 13.70 -9.02
C PRO A 31 15.16 13.38 -9.62
N ALA A 32 14.93 13.78 -10.88
CA ALA A 32 13.64 13.66 -11.55
C ALA A 32 13.15 12.20 -11.66
N GLU A 33 14.08 11.25 -11.72
CA GLU A 33 13.80 9.82 -11.75
C GLU A 33 13.27 9.26 -10.41
N ARG A 34 13.47 9.97 -9.30
CA ARG A 34 13.07 9.52 -7.96
C ARG A 34 11.68 10.08 -7.60
N ARG A 35 10.80 9.20 -7.14
CA ARG A 35 9.41 9.54 -6.78
C ARG A 35 9.09 9.13 -5.35
N ARG A 36 8.20 9.88 -4.69
CA ARG A 36 7.69 9.58 -3.34
C ARG A 36 6.54 8.58 -3.43
N PRO A 37 6.67 7.38 -2.82
CA PRO A 37 5.57 6.43 -2.80
C PRO A 37 4.53 6.78 -1.73
N ASP A 38 3.28 6.43 -2.04
CA ASP A 38 2.18 6.36 -1.09
C ASP A 38 1.48 5.01 -1.18
N ALA A 39 0.74 4.67 -0.11
CA ALA A 39 0.03 3.41 -0.02
C ALA A 39 -1.35 3.56 0.61
N ILE A 40 -2.22 2.62 0.28
CA ILE A 40 -3.52 2.40 0.89
C ILE A 40 -3.52 1.04 1.62
N ASN A 41 -4.32 0.93 2.68
CA ASN A 41 -4.50 -0.31 3.44
C ASN A 41 -5.90 -0.87 3.20
N PHE A 42 -6.00 -2.15 2.87
CA PHE A 42 -7.24 -2.90 2.93
C PHE A 42 -7.28 -3.69 4.23
N ILE A 43 -8.36 -3.54 4.99
CA ILE A 43 -8.59 -4.24 6.27
C ILE A 43 -9.79 -5.16 6.09
N GLY A 44 -9.58 -6.45 6.30
CA GLY A 44 -10.64 -7.46 6.24
C GLY A 44 -11.20 -7.80 7.61
N GLY A 45 -12.27 -8.60 7.62
CA GLY A 45 -12.79 -9.21 8.84
C GLY A 45 -11.85 -10.29 9.39
N LEU A 46 -12.00 -10.64 10.67
CA LEU A 46 -11.24 -11.72 11.29
C LEU A 46 -11.43 -13.04 10.52
N TYR A 47 -10.32 -13.72 10.24
CA TYR A 47 -10.28 -14.99 9.48
C TYR A 47 -10.76 -14.89 8.02
N GLN A 48 -10.78 -13.69 7.43
CA GLN A 48 -11.20 -13.43 6.03
C GLN A 48 -10.03 -12.93 5.17
N ASP A 49 -8.86 -13.53 5.35
CA ASP A 49 -7.62 -13.15 4.66
C ASP A 49 -7.73 -13.40 3.15
N ASP A 50 -8.49 -14.42 2.76
CA ASP A 50 -8.77 -14.79 1.36
C ASP A 50 -9.47 -13.64 0.60
N LEU A 51 -10.52 -13.06 1.19
CA LEU A 51 -11.24 -11.92 0.60
C LEU A 51 -10.36 -10.67 0.56
N THR A 52 -9.56 -10.44 1.59
CA THR A 52 -8.65 -9.29 1.68
C THR A 52 -7.57 -9.37 0.60
N LEU A 53 -7.00 -10.56 0.40
CA LEU A 53 -6.00 -10.81 -0.65
C LEU A 53 -6.63 -10.77 -2.05
N ALA A 54 -7.85 -11.28 -2.22
CA ALA A 54 -8.57 -11.20 -3.51
C ALA A 54 -8.81 -9.75 -3.92
N LEU A 55 -9.21 -8.88 -2.98
CA LEU A 55 -9.37 -7.44 -3.24
C LEU A 55 -8.02 -6.79 -3.58
N ALA A 56 -6.97 -7.08 -2.82
CA ALA A 56 -5.63 -6.54 -3.07
C ALA A 56 -5.11 -6.96 -4.46
N HIS A 57 -5.34 -8.22 -4.85
CA HIS A 57 -4.97 -8.72 -6.17
C HIS A 57 -5.78 -8.03 -7.27
N ALA A 58 -7.11 -7.91 -7.11
CA ALA A 58 -7.95 -7.21 -8.10
C ALA A 58 -7.50 -5.75 -8.29
N TYR A 59 -7.15 -5.07 -7.20
CA TYR A 59 -6.59 -3.71 -7.25
C TYR A 59 -5.25 -3.67 -7.99
N GLN A 60 -4.33 -4.60 -7.71
CA GLN A 60 -3.06 -4.69 -8.43
C GLN A 60 -3.24 -5.04 -9.91
N SER A 61 -4.18 -5.92 -10.25
CA SER A 61 -4.48 -6.26 -11.65
C SER A 61 -5.06 -5.08 -12.43
N ALA A 62 -5.68 -4.12 -11.74
CA ALA A 62 -6.22 -2.90 -12.33
C ALA A 62 -5.24 -1.71 -12.29
N THR A 63 -4.06 -1.84 -11.66
CA THR A 63 -3.12 -0.74 -11.45
C THR A 63 -1.66 -1.16 -11.54
N ASP A 64 -0.82 -0.32 -12.15
CA ASP A 64 0.58 -0.70 -12.40
C ASP A 64 1.56 -0.24 -11.31
N PHE A 65 1.08 0.34 -10.20
CA PHE A 65 1.95 0.90 -9.15
C PHE A 65 2.95 -0.12 -8.59
N HIS A 66 2.52 -1.38 -8.44
CA HIS A 66 3.33 -2.47 -7.92
C HIS A 66 4.42 -2.95 -8.91
N LEU A 67 4.32 -2.58 -10.19
CA LEU A 67 5.30 -2.91 -11.22
C LEU A 67 6.38 -1.83 -11.38
N GLN A 68 6.13 -0.62 -10.91
CA GLN A 68 7.11 0.46 -10.98
C GLN A 68 8.28 0.17 -10.04
N ARG A 69 9.51 0.43 -10.51
CA ARG A 69 10.75 0.22 -9.76
C ARG A 69 11.45 1.55 -9.55
N PRO A 70 11.99 1.80 -8.33
CA PRO A 70 12.86 2.94 -8.13
C PRO A 70 14.14 2.76 -8.96
N PRO A 71 14.72 3.85 -9.49
CA PRO A 71 16.04 3.79 -10.11
C PRO A 71 17.07 3.31 -9.08
N ILE A 72 17.92 2.37 -9.46
CA ILE A 72 19.06 1.93 -8.66
C ILE A 72 20.23 2.81 -9.08
N SER A 73 20.74 3.64 -8.15
CA SER A 73 21.94 4.45 -8.32
C SER A 73 23.11 3.85 -7.56
#